data_AF-A0A536CV18-F1
#
_entry.id   AF-A0A536CV18-F1
#
_cell.length_a   1.000
_cell.length_b   1.000
_cell.length_c   1.000
_cell.angle_alpha   90.00
_cell.angle_beta   90.00
_cell.angle_gamma   90.00
#
_symmetry.space_group_name_H-M   'P 1'
#
loop_
_entity.id
_entity.type
_entity.pdbx_description
1 polymer ?
#
loop_
_entity_poly.entity_id
_entity_poly.type
_entity_poly.pdbx_seq_one_letter_code
_entity_poly.pdbx_strand_id
1 'polypeptide(L)'
;MAGLRTRALLVGASLAVVVGFGGSTVSTVSAATALPARVYAPYFETWTTDGITATAQASGVRYFTLAFLQSLSKTSCTVEWNGSA
;
A
#
# COMPACT_ATOMS: atom_id res chain seq x y z
N MET A 1 12.96 66.18 22.53
CA MET A 1 12.51 65.45 23.72
C MET A 1 11.59 64.34 23.22
N ALA A 2 12.14 63.15 22.91
CA ALA A 2 12.10 61.95 23.76
C ALA A 2 10.66 61.42 23.96
N GLY A 3 10.27 60.21 23.55
CA GLY A 3 11.01 59.09 22.98
C GLY A 3 10.11 57.90 22.58
N LEU A 4 10.72 56.95 21.86
CA LEU A 4 10.68 55.48 22.01
C LEU A 4 9.33 54.87 22.52
N ARG A 5 8.71 53.93 21.82
CA ARG A 5 9.15 52.51 21.79
C ARG A 5 8.43 51.70 20.71
N THR A 6 9.23 51.17 19.79
CA THR A 6 8.96 50.05 18.88
C THR A 6 8.39 48.85 19.65
N ARG A 7 7.23 48.33 19.22
CA ARG A 7 6.80 46.97 19.57
C ARG A 7 6.69 46.16 18.29
N ALA A 8 7.81 45.54 17.91
CA ALA A 8 7.79 44.37 17.06
C ALA A 8 7.24 43.21 17.88
N LEU A 9 6.17 42.56 17.41
CA LEU A 9 5.90 41.18 17.79
C LEU A 9 5.67 40.40 16.52
N LEU A 10 6.69 39.60 16.22
CA LEU A 10 6.78 38.60 15.19
C LEU A 10 5.54 37.71 15.26
N VAL A 11 4.74 37.69 14.19
CA VAL A 11 3.71 36.66 13.99
C VAL A 11 4.46 35.33 13.88
N GLY A 12 4.26 34.49 14.90
CA GLY A 12 5.06 33.30 15.16
C GLY A 12 5.09 32.35 13.98
N ALA A 13 6.31 31.97 13.57
CA ALA A 13 6.54 30.74 12.84
C ALA A 13 6.03 29.58 13.70
N SER A 14 4.92 28.97 13.29
CA SER A 14 4.41 27.74 13.89
C SER A 14 5.40 26.61 13.63
N LEU A 15 6.32 26.40 14.59
CA LEU A 15 7.10 25.18 14.71
C LEU A 15 6.13 24.05 15.06
N ALA A 16 5.66 23.30 14.06
CA ALA A 16 5.00 22.02 14.29
C ALA A 16 6.06 21.01 14.75
N VAL A 17 6.35 21.04 16.04
CA VAL A 17 7.14 20.03 16.74
C VAL A 17 6.28 18.76 16.83
N VAL A 18 6.52 17.81 15.92
CA VAL A 18 6.00 16.45 16.04
C VAL A 18 7.06 15.63 16.79
N VAL A 19 6.99 15.63 18.12
CA VAL A 19 7.78 14.68 18.94
C VAL A 19 7.01 13.36 19.02
N GLY A 20 7.56 12.38 18.31
CA GLY A 20 7.52 10.92 18.52
C GLY A 20 6.37 10.27 19.31
N PHE A 21 5.63 9.41 18.60
CA PHE A 21 5.17 8.13 19.14
C PHE A 21 5.35 7.05 18.05
N GLY A 22 6.29 6.12 18.28
CA GLY A 22 6.52 4.93 17.44
C GLY A 22 7.26 5.21 16.13
N GLY A 23 8.47 4.67 15.99
CA GLY A 23 9.25 4.70 14.75
C GLY A 23 8.51 3.99 13.61
N SER A 24 7.61 4.71 12.94
CA SER A 24 7.07 4.31 11.67
C SER A 24 8.12 4.69 10.64
N THR A 25 8.99 3.74 10.27
CA THR A 25 9.74 3.86 9.02
C THR A 25 8.71 4.11 7.94
N VAL A 26 8.70 5.31 7.35
CA VAL A 26 7.90 5.58 6.16
C VAL A 26 8.50 4.74 5.06
N SER A 27 7.99 3.51 4.89
CA SER A 27 8.33 2.67 3.77
C SER A 27 7.87 3.41 2.52
N THR A 28 8.81 3.88 1.70
CA THR A 28 8.49 4.42 0.39
C THR A 28 7.92 3.29 -0.45
N VAL A 29 6.61 3.30 -0.65
CA VAL A 29 5.92 2.34 -1.51
C VAL A 29 6.26 2.70 -2.95
N SER A 30 7.00 1.82 -3.63
CA SER A 30 7.19 1.93 -5.07
C SER A 30 5.84 1.80 -5.76
N ALA A 31 5.56 2.71 -6.69
CA ALA A 31 4.36 2.64 -7.50
C ALA A 31 4.33 1.34 -8.31
N ALA A 32 3.14 0.76 -8.47
CA ALA A 32 2.96 -0.42 -9.31
C ALA A 32 3.27 -0.08 -10.78
N THR A 33 3.88 -1.03 -11.49
CA THR A 33 4.07 -0.94 -12.94
C THR A 33 2.71 -0.95 -13.63
N ALA A 34 2.49 0.00 -14.55
CA ALA A 34 1.28 0.04 -15.35
C ALA A 34 1.13 -1.24 -16.18
N LEU A 35 -0.08 -1.77 -16.25
CA LEU A 35 -0.39 -2.91 -17.10
C LEU A 35 -0.37 -2.50 -18.58
N PRO A 36 -0.03 -3.42 -19.50
CA PRO A 36 -0.19 -3.19 -20.94
C PRO A 36 -1.66 -2.89 -21.30
N ALA A 37 -1.89 -2.09 -22.34
CA ALA A 37 -3.24 -1.72 -22.79
C ALA A 37 -4.10 -2.93 -23.20
N ARG A 38 -3.47 -4.04 -23.59
CA ARG A 38 -4.09 -5.34 -23.83
C ARG A 38 -3.25 -6.40 -23.14
N VAL A 39 -3.82 -7.09 -22.18
CA VAL A 39 -3.11 -8.06 -21.34
C VAL A 39 -3.86 -9.38 -21.32
N TYR A 40 -3.12 -10.47 -21.45
CA TYR A 40 -3.61 -11.81 -21.12
C TYR A 40 -3.19 -12.13 -19.70
N ALA A 41 -4.17 -12.30 -18.82
CA ALA A 41 -3.98 -12.57 -17.39
C ALA A 41 -4.93 -13.71 -16.96
N PRO A 42 -4.54 -14.98 -17.12
CA PRO A 42 -5.34 -16.10 -16.66
C PRO A 42 -5.44 -16.12 -15.14
N TYR A 43 -6.47 -16.80 -14.63
CA TYR A 43 -6.62 -17.03 -13.20
C TYR A 43 -5.51 -17.95 -12.68
N PHE A 44 -4.91 -17.57 -11.56
CA PHE A 44 -4.05 -18.44 -10.75
C PHE A 44 -4.74 -18.66 -9.42
N GLU A 45 -5.11 -19.91 -9.14
CA GLU A 45 -5.77 -20.29 -7.91
C GLU A 45 -4.74 -20.40 -6.78
N THR A 46 -4.80 -19.44 -5.85
CA THR A 46 -3.78 -19.24 -4.81
C THR A 46 -3.78 -20.31 -3.73
N TRP A 47 -4.77 -21.22 -3.75
CA TRP A 47 -4.89 -22.34 -2.84
C TRP A 47 -4.29 -23.64 -3.40
N THR A 48 -3.77 -23.61 -4.64
CA THR A 48 -3.06 -24.75 -5.22
C THR A 48 -1.66 -24.91 -4.62
N THR A 49 -1.05 -26.09 -4.79
CA THR A 49 0.34 -26.34 -4.37
C THR A 49 1.37 -25.89 -5.41
N ASP A 50 0.92 -25.49 -6.60
CA ASP A 50 1.80 -25.02 -7.66
C ASP A 50 2.44 -23.68 -7.29
N GLY A 51 3.68 -23.49 -7.70
CA GLY A 51 4.35 -22.20 -7.51
C GLY A 51 4.02 -21.23 -8.64
N ILE A 52 3.53 -20.03 -8.33
CA ILE A 52 3.20 -19.01 -9.33
C ILE A 52 4.36 -18.72 -10.30
N THR A 53 5.60 -18.72 -9.80
CA THR A 53 6.80 -18.54 -10.64
C THR A 53 7.01 -19.73 -11.58
N ALA A 54 6.83 -20.97 -11.10
CA ALA A 54 6.98 -22.15 -11.94
C ALA A 54 5.91 -22.18 -13.04
N THR A 55 4.66 -21.85 -12.68
CA THR A 55 3.55 -21.72 -13.64
C THR A 55 3.81 -20.61 -14.66
N ALA A 56 4.35 -19.46 -14.25
CA ALA A 56 4.75 -18.38 -15.16
C ALA A 56 5.80 -18.83 -16.17
N GLN A 57 6.83 -19.55 -15.71
CA GLN A 57 7.89 -20.05 -16.57
C GLN A 57 7.39 -21.12 -17.54
N ALA A 58 6.53 -22.04 -17.09
CA ALA A 58 5.99 -23.11 -17.91
C ALA A 58 5.01 -22.61 -18.99
N SER A 59 4.22 -21.59 -18.66
CA SER A 59 3.20 -21.04 -19.57
C SER A 59 3.70 -19.89 -20.45
N GLY A 60 4.82 -19.27 -20.11
CA GLY A 60 5.30 -18.03 -20.73
C GLY A 60 4.47 -16.79 -20.37
N VAL A 61 3.53 -16.90 -19.43
CA VAL A 61 2.65 -15.81 -19.00
C VAL A 61 3.36 -14.92 -17.98
N ARG A 62 3.13 -13.61 -18.10
CA ARG A 62 3.74 -12.58 -17.23
C ARG A 62 2.76 -11.93 -16.24
N TYR A 63 1.46 -12.09 -16.48
CA TYR A 63 0.41 -11.45 -15.69
C TYR A 63 -0.59 -12.51 -15.27
N PHE A 64 -1.02 -12.48 -14.02
CA PHE A 64 -2.02 -13.40 -13.48
C PHE A 64 -3.11 -12.61 -12.78
N THR A 65 -4.33 -13.12 -12.87
CA THR A 65 -5.42 -12.72 -11.98
C THR A 65 -5.41 -13.68 -10.78
N LEU A 66 -5.04 -13.18 -9.60
CA LEU A 66 -4.98 -14.03 -8.41
C LEU A 66 -6.38 -14.33 -7.89
N ALA A 67 -6.71 -15.61 -7.76
CA ALA A 67 -8.03 -16.11 -7.39
C ALA A 67 -7.97 -16.98 -6.12
N PHE A 68 -8.82 -16.79 -5.12
CA PHE A 68 -9.76 -15.68 -4.90
C PHE A 68 -9.56 -15.12 -3.51
N LEU A 69 -9.77 -13.82 -3.35
CA LEU A 69 -10.01 -13.24 -2.03
C LEU A 69 -11.48 -13.45 -1.66
N GLN A 70 -11.73 -13.96 -0.46
CA GLN A 70 -13.08 -14.18 0.05
C GLN A 70 -13.17 -13.74 1.51
N SER A 71 -14.37 -13.41 1.98
CA SER A 71 -14.63 -13.15 3.40
C SER A 71 -14.53 -14.44 4.20
N LEU A 72 -13.97 -14.40 5.41
CA LEU A 72 -13.90 -15.58 6.31
C LEU A 72 -15.27 -16.17 6.68
N SER A 73 -16.30 -15.33 6.71
CA SER A 73 -17.68 -15.72 6.95
C SER A 73 -18.62 -14.60 6.48
N LYS A 74 -19.93 -14.87 6.46
CA LYS A 74 -20.96 -13.87 6.06
C LYS A 74 -20.97 -12.61 6.92
N THR A 75 -20.40 -12.65 8.13
CA THR A 75 -20.36 -11.52 9.06
C THR A 75 -18.95 -10.98 9.28
N SER A 76 -17.95 -11.49 8.55
CA SER A 76 -16.56 -11.07 8.68
C SER A 76 -16.25 -9.82 7.87
N CYS A 77 -15.49 -8.88 8.47
CA CYS A 77 -14.86 -7.76 7.77
C CYS A 77 -13.42 -8.08 7.31
N THR A 78 -12.96 -9.32 7.49
CA THR A 78 -11.64 -9.79 7.08
C THR A 78 -11.73 -10.59 5.79
N VAL A 79 -10.81 -10.33 4.87
CA VAL A 79 -10.63 -11.09 3.62
C VAL A 79 -9.36 -11.93 3.68
N GLU A 80 -9.43 -13.15 3.15
CA GLU A 80 -8.28 -14.04 2.99
C GLU A 80 -8.31 -14.74 1.63
N TRP A 81 -7.15 -15.25 1.23
CA TRP A 81 -7.05 -16.13 0.07
C TRP A 81 -7.84 -17.42 0.32
N ASN A 82 -8.73 -17.74 -0.62
CA ASN A 82 -9.67 -18.85 -0.56
C ASN A 82 -10.66 -18.82 0.63
N GLY A 83 -10.76 -17.69 1.35
CA GLY A 83 -11.69 -17.50 2.47
C GLY A 83 -11.46 -18.34 3.71
N SER A 84 -10.57 -19.34 3.65
CA SER A 84 -10.40 -20.36 4.70
C SER A 84 -9.52 -21.52 4.19
N ALA A 85 -8.26 -21.31 3.84
CA ALA A 85 -7.39 -22.50 3.88
C ALA A 85 -7.24 -22.95 5.34
#